data_AF-A0A517WYU9-F1
#
_entry.id   AF-A0A517WYU9-F1
#
_cell.length_a   1.000
_cell.length_b   1.000
_cell.length_c   1.000
_cell.angle_alpha   90.00
_cell.angle_beta   90.00
_cell.angle_gamma   90.00
#
_symmetry.space_group_name_H-M   'P 1'
#
loop_
_entity.id
_entity.type
_entity.pdbx_description
1 polymer ?
#
loop_
_entity_poly.entity_id
_entity_poly.type
_entity_poly.pdbx_seq_one_letter_code
_entity_poly.pdbx_strand_id
1 'polypeptide(L)'
;MLALFGTQGKMLMSTFCCVRKIVLAGICLQLVGCSDTPAPVNSPKPAGNQTASYGYGGYGGYGDVNDIQFKDAVESNASVEQSFAGLEFIDTDGKPVQLSKFLGNKNLVLVFTRGFGGTICPYCSTQTSRLISNYDSFADRNTEVVVVYPLSSDTDIPRWDEFLAVTRKKLSSPETPVPFPVLFDIELKAVNQLGIQRQLSKPATYILDPQGQIRFAYVGSTLADRPSIKAMLEQLDKLNSDKPATEDKPSK
;
A
#
# COMPACT_ATOMS: atom_id res chain seq x y z
N MET A 1 -57.04 -13.69 -24.01
CA MET A 1 -57.31 -12.57 -24.94
C MET A 1 -55.97 -12.06 -25.42
N LEU A 2 -55.78 -12.16 -26.75
CA LEU A 2 -54.71 -11.71 -27.66
C LEU A 2 -53.54 -10.88 -27.09
N ALA A 3 -52.25 -11.21 -27.29
CA ALA A 3 -51.44 -11.41 -28.51
C ALA A 3 -50.78 -10.13 -29.07
N LEU A 4 -49.56 -10.32 -29.63
CA LEU A 4 -48.76 -9.54 -30.60
C LEU A 4 -47.43 -8.99 -30.04
N PHE A 5 -46.24 -9.53 -30.35
CA PHE A 5 -45.46 -9.68 -31.62
C PHE A 5 -44.70 -8.42 -32.08
N GLY A 6 -43.41 -8.61 -32.39
CA GLY A 6 -42.59 -7.78 -33.31
C GLY A 6 -41.19 -7.46 -32.74
N THR A 7 -40.06 -8.14 -32.99
CA THR A 7 -39.25 -8.53 -34.19
C THR A 7 -38.46 -7.41 -34.90
N GLN A 8 -37.15 -7.68 -35.07
CA GLN A 8 -36.17 -7.20 -36.09
C GLN A 8 -35.64 -5.76 -35.88
N GLY A 9 -34.34 -5.45 -35.88
CA GLY A 9 -33.21 -5.98 -36.64
C GLY A 9 -32.67 -4.85 -37.52
N LYS A 10 -31.36 -4.52 -37.44
CA LYS A 10 -30.57 -3.94 -38.56
C LYS A 10 -29.10 -3.73 -38.19
N MET A 11 -28.29 -4.60 -38.77
CA MET A 11 -26.89 -4.44 -39.12
C MET A 11 -26.78 -3.38 -40.22
N LEU A 12 -25.80 -2.47 -40.15
CA LEU A 12 -25.33 -1.73 -41.33
C LEU A 12 -23.81 -1.49 -41.22
N MET A 13 -23.09 -2.15 -42.12
CA MET A 13 -21.76 -1.77 -42.61
C MET A 13 -21.85 -0.40 -43.30
N SER A 14 -20.76 0.39 -43.26
CA SER A 14 -19.87 0.59 -44.43
C SER A 14 -19.11 1.94 -44.43
N THR A 15 -17.81 1.81 -44.71
CA THR A 15 -16.90 2.64 -45.54
C THR A 15 -16.40 4.06 -45.18
N PHE A 16 -15.20 4.31 -45.75
CA PHE A 16 -14.41 5.53 -45.93
C PHE A 16 -13.44 5.87 -44.78
N CYS A 17 -12.17 6.20 -44.99
CA CYS A 17 -11.37 6.44 -46.19
C CYS A 17 -9.88 6.41 -45.81
N CYS A 18 -9.04 5.91 -46.72
CA CYS A 18 -7.70 6.40 -47.09
C CYS A 18 -6.87 7.22 -46.08
N VAL A 19 -5.60 6.85 -45.83
CA VAL A 19 -4.42 7.72 -46.03
C VAL A 19 -3.09 6.94 -45.86
N ARG A 20 -2.28 7.04 -46.93
CA ARG A 20 -0.80 6.99 -47.08
C ARG A 20 0.02 5.77 -46.66
N LYS A 21 0.48 5.10 -47.72
CA LYS A 21 1.81 4.48 -47.87
C LYS A 21 2.94 5.49 -47.64
N ILE A 22 3.99 5.08 -46.92
CA ILE A 22 5.36 5.63 -47.05
C ILE A 22 6.32 4.46 -47.28
N VAL A 23 7.25 4.69 -48.20
CA VAL A 23 8.14 3.75 -48.89
C VAL A 23 9.48 3.58 -48.16
N LEU A 24 10.08 2.39 -48.35
CA LEU A 24 11.43 1.93 -48.02
C LEU A 24 12.58 2.91 -48.32
N ALA A 25 13.63 2.87 -47.49
CA ALA A 25 15.08 2.74 -47.82
C ALA A 25 15.89 3.06 -46.55
N GLY A 26 17.02 2.47 -46.21
CA GLY A 26 17.89 1.52 -46.88
C GLY A 26 18.96 1.02 -45.89
N ILE A 27 19.47 -0.16 -46.17
CA ILE A 27 20.59 -0.83 -45.49
C ILE A 27 21.91 -0.20 -45.99
N CYS A 28 22.83 0.13 -45.09
CA CYS A 28 24.24 0.20 -45.43
C CYS A 28 25.12 -0.21 -44.24
N LEU A 29 26.00 -1.16 -44.54
CA LEU A 29 26.92 -1.88 -43.67
C LEU A 29 28.33 -1.31 -43.88
N GLN A 30 29.03 -0.87 -42.84
CA GLN A 30 30.49 -0.79 -42.82
C GLN A 30 31.02 -1.04 -41.40
N LEU A 31 31.89 -2.05 -41.31
CA LEU A 31 32.75 -2.42 -40.20
C LEU A 31 34.06 -1.62 -40.32
N VAL A 32 34.56 -1.01 -39.24
CA VAL A 32 36.01 -0.91 -38.98
C VAL A 32 36.20 -0.84 -37.46
N GLY A 33 36.93 -1.81 -36.91
CA GLY A 33 37.39 -1.82 -35.53
C GLY A 33 38.74 -1.13 -35.38
N CYS A 34 39.04 -0.67 -34.17
CA CYS A 34 40.40 -0.58 -33.62
C CYS A 34 40.32 -0.98 -32.15
N SER A 35 40.94 -2.11 -31.84
CA SER A 35 41.23 -2.64 -30.52
C SER A 35 42.50 -2.01 -29.98
N ASP A 36 42.51 -1.57 -28.72
CA ASP A 36 43.74 -1.41 -27.94
C ASP A 36 43.44 -1.70 -26.45
N THR A 37 43.78 -2.93 -26.04
CA THR A 37 43.86 -3.37 -24.64
C THR A 37 45.32 -3.40 -24.21
N PRO A 38 45.72 -2.68 -23.16
CA PRO A 38 46.95 -2.98 -22.43
C PRO A 38 46.71 -3.96 -21.26
N ALA A 39 47.67 -4.86 -21.09
CA ALA A 39 47.73 -5.97 -20.14
C ALA A 39 47.82 -5.53 -18.65
N PRO A 40 47.52 -6.43 -17.68
CA PRO A 40 47.49 -6.09 -16.27
C PRO A 40 48.89 -6.12 -15.63
N VAL A 41 49.21 -5.09 -14.85
CA VAL A 41 50.41 -5.03 -14.01
C VAL A 41 50.01 -5.33 -12.56
N ASN A 42 50.65 -6.34 -11.97
CA ASN A 42 50.51 -6.71 -10.56
C ASN A 42 51.46 -5.91 -9.65
N SER A 43 50.99 -5.70 -8.41
CA SER A 43 51.73 -5.39 -7.15
C SER A 43 51.68 -3.94 -6.66
N PRO A 44 51.81 -3.65 -5.34
CA PRO A 44 51.41 -4.39 -4.14
C PRO A 44 50.48 -3.56 -3.20
N LYS A 45 49.86 -4.22 -2.23
CA LYS A 45 48.94 -3.67 -1.21
C LYS A 45 49.61 -2.64 -0.29
N PRO A 46 49.03 -1.44 -0.06
CA PRO A 46 49.33 -0.64 1.10
C PRO A 46 48.24 -0.79 2.18
N ALA A 47 48.68 -0.76 3.43
CA ALA A 47 47.85 -0.77 4.63
C ALA A 47 47.34 0.63 4.96
N GLY A 48 46.08 0.72 5.42
CA GLY A 48 45.54 1.78 6.27
C GLY A 48 45.38 3.17 5.63
N ASN A 49 44.13 3.65 5.50
CA ASN A 49 43.53 4.56 6.48
C ASN A 49 42.13 4.98 5.99
N GLN A 50 41.26 5.32 6.94
CA GLN A 50 39.87 5.71 6.76
C GLN A 50 39.73 6.99 5.92
N THR A 51 38.76 7.02 5.00
CA THR A 51 38.00 8.23 4.63
C THR A 51 36.84 7.88 3.70
N ALA A 52 35.78 8.68 3.84
CA ALA A 52 34.45 8.50 3.28
C ALA A 52 34.42 8.37 1.74
N SER A 53 33.56 7.49 1.25
CA SER A 53 33.17 7.38 -0.15
C SER A 53 31.65 7.56 -0.27
N TYR A 54 31.24 8.65 -0.90
CA TYR A 54 29.91 8.78 -1.48
C TYR A 54 29.82 7.80 -2.66
N GLY A 55 29.04 6.73 -2.50
CA GLY A 55 28.84 5.69 -3.51
C GLY A 55 27.35 5.49 -3.80
N TYR A 56 26.93 5.93 -4.98
CA TYR A 56 25.63 5.63 -5.58
C TYR A 56 25.71 4.19 -6.15
N GLY A 57 24.85 3.29 -5.69
CA GLY A 57 24.63 1.98 -6.32
C GLY A 57 24.85 0.77 -5.40
N GLY A 58 23.76 0.05 -5.13
CA GLY A 58 23.80 -1.26 -4.51
C GLY A 58 22.44 -1.67 -3.96
N TYR A 59 21.75 -2.59 -4.65
CA TYR A 59 20.65 -3.37 -4.08
C TYR A 59 21.22 -4.22 -2.93
N GLY A 60 21.27 -3.64 -1.74
CA GLY A 60 21.75 -4.28 -0.52
C GLY A 60 20.74 -5.30 -0.01
N GLY A 61 21.23 -6.50 0.26
CA GLY A 61 20.46 -7.63 0.77
C GLY A 61 19.63 -7.28 2.00
N TYR A 62 18.44 -7.87 2.07
CA TYR A 62 17.59 -7.81 3.25
C TYR A 62 18.41 -8.26 4.47
N GLY A 63 18.68 -7.32 5.38
CA GLY A 63 19.06 -7.64 6.75
C GLY A 63 18.02 -8.57 7.38
N ASP A 64 18.43 -9.29 8.42
CA ASP A 64 17.61 -10.26 9.13
C ASP A 64 16.18 -9.71 9.29
N VAL A 65 15.17 -10.45 8.81
CA VAL A 65 13.76 -10.05 8.86
C VAL A 65 13.24 -9.85 10.29
N ASN A 66 14.05 -10.22 11.28
CA ASN A 66 13.85 -9.96 12.71
C ASN A 66 14.26 -8.54 13.15
N ASP A 67 15.03 -7.79 12.34
CA ASP A 67 15.55 -6.45 12.68
C ASP A 67 14.75 -5.30 12.05
N ILE A 68 13.53 -5.55 11.56
CA ILE A 68 12.70 -4.49 10.98
C ILE A 68 12.21 -3.53 12.07
N GLN A 69 12.80 -2.34 12.11
CA GLN A 69 12.42 -1.25 13.01
C GLN A 69 11.48 -0.25 12.31
N PHE A 70 10.38 0.09 12.99
CA PHE A 70 9.47 1.17 12.58
C PHE A 70 9.60 2.34 13.55
N LYS A 71 9.07 3.50 13.16
CA LYS A 71 9.30 4.74 13.92
C LYS A 71 8.33 4.84 15.09
N ASP A 72 8.87 4.98 16.31
CA ASP A 72 8.08 5.14 17.55
C ASP A 72 7.59 6.57 17.77
N ALA A 73 8.39 7.57 17.40
CA ALA A 73 8.05 8.98 17.54
C ALA A 73 7.78 9.58 16.17
N VAL A 74 6.51 9.76 15.82
CA VAL A 74 6.09 10.40 14.58
C VAL A 74 4.90 11.32 14.79
N GLU A 75 4.87 12.38 14.00
CA GLU A 75 3.72 13.26 13.82
C GLU A 75 3.21 13.13 12.38
N SER A 76 2.04 13.72 12.10
CA SER A 76 1.50 13.77 10.73
C SER A 76 2.52 14.39 9.78
N ASN A 77 2.76 13.72 8.65
CA ASN A 77 3.63 14.21 7.57
C ASN A 77 2.86 14.42 6.26
N ALA A 78 1.55 14.19 6.28
CA ALA A 78 0.62 14.43 5.20
C ALA A 78 -0.57 15.26 5.72
N SER A 79 -1.37 15.80 4.80
CA SER A 79 -2.51 16.66 5.15
C SER A 79 -3.57 15.88 5.92
N VAL A 80 -4.06 16.46 7.01
CA VAL A 80 -5.24 15.99 7.76
C VAL A 80 -6.55 16.58 7.22
N GLU A 81 -6.48 17.56 6.33
CA GLU A 81 -7.65 18.19 5.69
C GLU A 81 -8.12 17.43 4.44
N GLN A 82 -7.47 16.30 4.12
CA GLN A 82 -7.83 15.50 2.95
C GLN A 82 -9.19 14.80 3.17
N SER A 83 -10.01 14.76 2.14
CA SER A 83 -11.30 14.05 2.21
C SER A 83 -11.16 12.57 1.88
N PHE A 84 -11.65 11.72 2.78
CA PHE A 84 -11.77 10.27 2.59
C PHE A 84 -13.20 9.86 2.19
N ALA A 85 -14.06 10.85 1.87
CA ALA A 85 -15.41 10.59 1.40
C ALA A 85 -15.38 9.84 0.06
N GLY A 86 -16.29 8.87 -0.09
CA GLY A 86 -16.43 8.09 -1.31
C GLY A 86 -15.31 7.07 -1.56
N LEU A 87 -14.42 6.81 -0.60
CA LEU A 87 -13.49 5.70 -0.71
C LEU A 87 -14.25 4.36 -0.63
N GLU A 88 -14.05 3.54 -1.66
CA GLU A 88 -14.66 2.24 -1.84
C GLU A 88 -13.61 1.17 -2.11
N PHE A 89 -13.88 -0.03 -1.63
CA PHE A 89 -12.99 -1.18 -1.72
C PHE A 89 -13.78 -2.46 -1.98
N ILE A 90 -13.07 -3.56 -2.20
CA ILE A 90 -13.63 -4.91 -2.22
C ILE A 90 -13.15 -5.66 -0.97
N ASP A 91 -14.01 -6.36 -0.24
CA ASP A 91 -13.57 -7.20 0.88
C ASP A 91 -13.01 -8.55 0.41
N THR A 92 -12.55 -9.37 1.36
CA THR A 92 -12.01 -10.72 1.06
C THR A 92 -13.04 -11.71 0.52
N ASP A 93 -14.34 -11.40 0.63
CA ASP A 93 -15.43 -12.20 0.04
C ASP A 93 -15.81 -11.71 -1.37
N GLY A 94 -15.15 -10.67 -1.89
CA GLY A 94 -15.46 -10.06 -3.18
C GLY A 94 -16.61 -9.05 -3.14
N LYS A 95 -17.05 -8.60 -1.96
CA LYS A 95 -18.17 -7.67 -1.82
C LYS A 95 -17.68 -6.22 -1.80
N PRO A 96 -18.38 -5.28 -2.47
CA PRO A 96 -18.10 -3.86 -2.33
C PRO A 96 -18.31 -3.35 -0.91
N VAL A 97 -17.38 -2.55 -0.41
CA VAL A 97 -17.40 -1.93 0.91
C VAL A 97 -16.99 -0.47 0.84
N GLN A 98 -17.86 0.42 1.30
CA GLN A 98 -17.50 1.84 1.51
C GLN A 98 -16.76 2.01 2.83
N LEU A 99 -15.78 2.91 2.88
CA LEU A 99 -15.01 3.21 4.10
C LEU A 99 -15.93 3.66 5.26
N SER A 100 -17.01 4.37 4.93
CA SER A 100 -18.00 4.88 5.89
C SER A 100 -18.63 3.79 6.76
N LYS A 101 -18.61 2.52 6.32
CA LYS A 101 -19.06 1.36 7.11
C LYS A 101 -18.29 1.20 8.44
N PHE A 102 -17.05 1.69 8.51
CA PHE A 102 -16.19 1.57 9.70
C PHE A 102 -16.20 2.80 10.60
N LEU A 103 -16.98 3.82 10.25
CA LEU A 103 -17.08 5.09 11.00
C LEU A 103 -18.33 5.09 11.91
N GLY A 104 -18.49 6.15 12.70
CA GLY A 104 -19.67 6.42 13.53
C GLY A 104 -19.48 6.15 15.03
N ASN A 105 -18.90 5.01 15.40
CA ASN A 105 -18.81 4.59 16.81
C ASN A 105 -17.38 4.44 17.34
N LYS A 106 -16.44 4.09 16.47
CA LYS A 106 -15.04 3.83 16.81
C LYS A 106 -14.14 4.82 16.08
N ASN A 107 -12.95 5.08 16.62
CA ASN A 107 -11.88 5.61 15.77
C ASN A 107 -11.49 4.54 14.74
N LEU A 108 -10.82 4.94 13.66
CA LEU A 108 -10.37 4.01 12.62
C LEU A 108 -8.89 4.21 12.33
N VAL A 109 -8.09 3.15 12.46
CA VAL A 109 -6.72 3.09 11.92
C VAL A 109 -6.76 2.44 10.54
N LEU A 110 -6.57 3.22 9.50
CA LEU A 110 -6.54 2.76 8.11
C LEU A 110 -5.09 2.64 7.63
N VAL A 111 -4.65 1.42 7.32
CA VAL A 111 -3.27 1.13 6.91
C VAL A 111 -3.22 0.66 5.46
N PHE A 112 -2.59 1.46 4.59
CA PHE A 112 -2.30 1.06 3.22
C PHE A 112 -0.96 0.34 3.15
N THR A 113 -0.98 -0.90 2.69
CA THR A 113 0.23 -1.63 2.31
C THR A 113 0.74 -1.16 0.94
N ARG A 114 1.90 -1.68 0.53
CA ARG A 114 2.46 -1.41 -0.80
C ARG A 114 1.88 -2.27 -1.93
N GLY A 115 1.06 -3.28 -1.63
CA GLY A 115 0.61 -4.28 -2.61
C GLY A 115 1.72 -5.23 -3.10
N PHE A 116 1.44 -5.97 -4.18
CA PHE A 116 2.36 -6.91 -4.82
C PHE A 116 3.17 -6.27 -5.96
N GLY A 117 4.37 -5.76 -5.65
CA GLY A 117 5.27 -5.14 -6.63
C GLY A 117 6.20 -6.12 -7.37
N GLY A 118 5.80 -7.39 -7.52
CA GLY A 118 6.62 -8.48 -8.04
C GLY A 118 7.24 -9.39 -6.97
N THR A 119 7.21 -8.97 -5.70
CA THR A 119 7.54 -9.80 -4.53
C THR A 119 6.76 -9.34 -3.30
N ILE A 120 6.58 -10.23 -2.32
CA ILE A 120 5.93 -9.89 -1.05
C ILE A 120 6.82 -8.91 -0.29
N CYS A 121 6.29 -7.74 0.03
CA CYS A 121 7.03 -6.73 0.79
C CYS A 121 7.20 -7.18 2.26
N PRO A 122 8.43 -7.40 2.74
CA PRO A 122 8.67 -7.92 4.09
C PRO A 122 8.29 -6.92 5.19
N TYR A 123 8.41 -5.62 4.90
CA TYR A 123 7.96 -4.57 5.82
C TYR A 123 6.43 -4.56 5.96
N CYS A 124 5.69 -4.83 4.87
CA CYS A 124 4.22 -4.88 4.92
C CYS A 124 3.74 -6.10 5.72
N SER A 125 4.27 -7.29 5.43
CA SER A 125 3.91 -8.49 6.20
C SER A 125 4.30 -8.38 7.68
N THR A 126 5.42 -7.71 8.00
CA THR A 126 5.82 -7.44 9.39
C THR A 126 4.90 -6.43 10.08
N GLN A 127 4.45 -5.37 9.38
CA GLN A 127 3.48 -4.44 9.95
C GLN A 127 2.14 -5.11 10.19
N THR A 128 1.64 -5.88 9.21
CA THR A 128 0.38 -6.62 9.36
C THR A 128 0.45 -7.66 10.48
N SER A 129 1.57 -8.40 10.62
CA SER A 129 1.71 -9.36 11.72
C SER A 129 1.70 -8.65 13.09
N ARG A 130 2.37 -7.49 13.20
CA ARG A 130 2.35 -6.67 14.42
C ARG A 130 0.96 -6.11 14.73
N LEU A 131 0.18 -5.70 13.72
CA LEU A 131 -1.21 -5.29 13.90
C LEU A 131 -2.06 -6.46 14.42
N ILE A 132 -1.90 -7.67 13.87
CA ILE A 132 -2.59 -8.88 14.33
C ILE A 132 -2.26 -9.16 15.81
N SER A 133 -0.98 -9.18 16.17
CA SER A 133 -0.55 -9.49 17.54
C SER A 133 -0.92 -8.44 18.58
N ASN A 134 -1.27 -7.22 18.17
CA ASN A 134 -1.55 -6.11 19.08
C ASN A 134 -2.97 -5.54 18.91
N TYR A 135 -3.85 -6.25 18.19
CA TYR A 135 -5.19 -5.75 17.87
C TYR A 135 -5.99 -5.34 19.11
N ASP A 136 -5.90 -6.11 20.20
CA ASP A 136 -6.60 -5.80 21.46
C ASP A 136 -6.23 -4.42 22.01
N SER A 137 -4.98 -3.98 21.84
CA SER A 137 -4.56 -2.63 22.24
C SER A 137 -5.30 -1.52 21.49
N PHE A 138 -5.72 -1.76 20.24
CA PHE A 138 -6.55 -0.85 19.46
C PHE A 138 -8.02 -0.96 19.91
N ALA A 139 -8.52 -2.19 20.11
CA ALA A 139 -9.88 -2.42 20.57
C ALA A 139 -10.16 -1.75 21.93
N ASP A 140 -9.23 -1.84 22.87
CA ASP A 140 -9.28 -1.20 24.19
C ASP A 140 -9.40 0.33 24.12
N ARG A 141 -8.96 0.93 22.99
CA ARG A 141 -9.05 2.37 22.70
C ARG A 141 -10.30 2.74 21.89
N ASN A 142 -11.30 1.86 21.86
CA ASN A 142 -12.51 1.98 21.04
C ASN A 142 -12.17 2.31 19.57
N THR A 143 -11.24 1.52 19.01
CA THR A 143 -10.68 1.77 17.67
C THR A 143 -10.74 0.49 16.83
N GLU A 144 -11.14 0.63 15.57
CA GLU A 144 -11.07 -0.42 14.55
C GLU A 144 -9.78 -0.28 13.75
N VAL A 145 -9.22 -1.40 13.29
CA VAL A 145 -8.10 -1.42 12.35
C VAL A 145 -8.65 -1.87 11.00
N VAL A 146 -8.22 -1.26 9.90
CA VAL A 146 -8.51 -1.75 8.55
C VAL A 146 -7.23 -1.74 7.75
N VAL A 147 -6.89 -2.88 7.15
CA VAL A 147 -5.74 -2.99 6.25
C VAL A 147 -6.21 -2.98 4.81
N VAL A 148 -5.68 -2.04 4.04
CA VAL A 148 -5.91 -1.96 2.60
C VAL A 148 -4.72 -2.59 1.86
N TYR A 149 -5.03 -3.54 0.98
CA TYR A 149 -4.10 -4.20 0.09
C TYR A 149 -4.33 -3.75 -1.37
N PRO A 150 -3.49 -2.85 -1.91
CA PRO A 150 -3.63 -2.36 -3.27
C PRO A 150 -3.31 -3.42 -4.32
N LEU A 151 -4.16 -3.49 -5.35
CA LEU A 151 -4.05 -4.43 -6.46
C LEU A 151 -4.25 -3.69 -7.79
N SER A 152 -3.42 -4.00 -8.79
CA SER A 152 -3.58 -3.41 -10.13
C SER A 152 -4.84 -3.91 -10.84
N SER A 153 -5.24 -5.16 -10.58
CA SER A 153 -6.43 -5.82 -11.13
C SER A 153 -7.02 -6.79 -10.09
N ASP A 154 -8.32 -7.03 -10.18
CA ASP A 154 -9.03 -8.09 -9.47
C ASP A 154 -8.44 -9.50 -9.68
N THR A 155 -7.82 -9.76 -10.84
CA THR A 155 -7.11 -11.02 -11.11
C THR A 155 -5.92 -11.27 -10.17
N ASP A 156 -5.42 -10.23 -9.49
CA ASP A 156 -4.35 -10.32 -8.49
C ASP A 156 -4.86 -10.61 -7.06
N ILE A 157 -6.17 -10.76 -6.83
CA ILE A 157 -6.72 -11.09 -5.50
C ILE A 157 -6.02 -12.30 -4.85
N PRO A 158 -5.71 -13.41 -5.56
CA PRO A 158 -4.98 -14.54 -4.99
C PRO A 158 -3.60 -14.19 -4.40
N ARG A 159 -2.99 -13.06 -4.77
CA ARG A 159 -1.74 -12.57 -4.16
C ARG A 159 -1.88 -12.25 -2.67
N TRP A 160 -3.10 -11.99 -2.22
CA TRP A 160 -3.40 -11.83 -0.81
C TRP A 160 -3.07 -13.10 0.00
N ASP A 161 -3.36 -14.29 -0.53
CA ASP A 161 -3.06 -15.55 0.18
C ASP A 161 -1.55 -15.77 0.33
N GLU A 162 -0.78 -15.43 -0.71
CA GLU A 162 0.69 -15.43 -0.65
C GLU A 162 1.22 -14.46 0.41
N PHE A 163 0.64 -13.25 0.46
CA PHE A 163 0.98 -12.24 1.45
C PHE A 163 0.65 -12.70 2.88
N LEU A 164 -0.53 -13.30 3.08
CA LEU A 164 -0.98 -13.78 4.37
C LEU A 164 -0.13 -14.97 4.84
N ALA A 165 0.27 -15.86 3.94
CA ALA A 165 1.17 -16.96 4.26
C ALA A 165 2.55 -16.47 4.78
N VAL A 166 3.11 -15.42 4.19
CA VAL A 166 4.35 -14.79 4.67
C VAL A 166 4.14 -14.05 5.99
N THR A 167 2.98 -13.39 6.15
CA THR A 167 2.61 -12.69 7.38
C THR A 167 2.47 -13.65 8.56
N ARG A 168 1.81 -14.80 8.38
CA ARG A 168 1.60 -15.82 9.42
C ARG A 168 2.90 -16.42 9.96
N LYS A 169 3.93 -16.56 9.12
CA LYS A 169 5.27 -17.02 9.53
C LYS A 169 5.95 -16.06 10.53
N LYS A 170 5.45 -14.84 10.69
CA LYS A 170 5.96 -13.83 11.62
C LYS A 170 5.18 -13.76 12.93
N LEU A 171 4.10 -14.54 13.06
CA LEU A 171 3.32 -14.63 14.28
C LEU A 171 3.91 -15.72 15.17
N SER A 172 3.82 -15.54 16.48
CA SER A 172 4.13 -16.60 17.45
C SER A 172 3.18 -17.80 17.30
N SER A 173 1.94 -17.52 16.87
CA SER A 173 0.89 -18.48 16.54
C SER A 173 0.44 -18.25 15.08
N PRO A 174 0.98 -19.00 14.10
CA PRO A 174 0.62 -18.84 12.69
C PRO A 174 -0.87 -19.04 12.36
N GLU A 175 -1.59 -19.76 13.23
CA GLU A 175 -3.03 -20.03 13.17
C GLU A 175 -3.90 -18.85 13.64
N THR A 176 -3.31 -17.83 14.28
CA THR A 176 -4.06 -16.67 14.76
C THR A 176 -4.84 -16.04 13.60
N PRO A 177 -6.18 -15.91 13.72
CA PRO A 177 -6.99 -15.29 12.68
C PRO A 177 -6.63 -13.81 12.55
N VAL A 178 -6.86 -13.23 11.37
CA VAL A 178 -6.77 -11.78 11.19
C VAL A 178 -7.98 -11.17 11.91
N PRO A 179 -7.79 -10.35 12.96
CA PRO A 179 -8.90 -9.92 13.81
C PRO A 179 -9.61 -8.67 13.29
N PHE A 180 -9.19 -8.16 12.13
CA PHE A 180 -9.68 -6.94 11.51
C PHE A 180 -10.05 -7.14 10.03
N PRO A 181 -10.90 -6.27 9.46
CA PRO A 181 -11.19 -6.26 8.04
C PRO A 181 -9.95 -6.02 7.17
N VAL A 182 -9.87 -6.77 6.07
CA VAL A 182 -8.92 -6.55 4.98
C VAL A 182 -9.70 -6.16 3.73
N LEU A 183 -9.25 -5.10 3.09
CA LEU A 183 -9.90 -4.52 1.92
C LEU A 183 -8.92 -4.45 0.75
N PHE A 184 -9.41 -4.69 -0.46
CA PHE A 184 -8.69 -4.59 -1.71
C PHE A 184 -9.01 -3.27 -2.41
N ASP A 185 -7.95 -2.51 -2.70
CA ASP A 185 -8.06 -1.33 -3.56
C ASP A 185 -7.75 -1.73 -5.01
N ILE A 186 -8.78 -2.21 -5.70
CA ILE A 186 -8.71 -2.68 -7.08
C ILE A 186 -8.52 -1.50 -8.02
N GLU A 187 -7.60 -1.64 -8.98
CA GLU A 187 -7.18 -0.58 -9.92
C GLU A 187 -6.57 0.66 -9.23
N LEU A 188 -6.16 0.51 -7.97
CA LEU A 188 -5.52 1.57 -7.18
C LEU A 188 -6.39 2.84 -7.03
N LYS A 189 -7.72 2.70 -7.04
CA LYS A 189 -8.66 3.83 -7.02
C LYS A 189 -8.45 4.73 -5.80
N ALA A 190 -8.44 4.16 -4.61
CA ALA A 190 -8.21 4.90 -3.38
C ALA A 190 -6.78 5.45 -3.33
N VAL A 191 -5.79 4.64 -3.71
CA VAL A 191 -4.37 5.06 -3.77
C VAL A 191 -4.16 6.27 -4.67
N ASN A 192 -4.83 6.31 -5.83
CA ASN A 192 -4.77 7.41 -6.78
C ASN A 192 -5.49 8.65 -6.24
N GLN A 193 -6.71 8.49 -5.70
CA GLN A 193 -7.46 9.57 -5.06
C GLN A 193 -6.67 10.21 -3.91
N LEU A 194 -5.94 9.40 -3.15
CA LEU A 194 -5.16 9.86 -2.02
C LEU A 194 -3.79 10.45 -2.40
N GLY A 195 -3.37 10.33 -3.66
CA GLY A 195 -2.07 10.83 -4.13
C GLY A 195 -0.88 10.05 -3.55
N ILE A 196 -1.10 8.81 -3.09
CA ILE A 196 -0.07 7.96 -2.47
C ILE A 196 0.51 6.93 -3.43
N GLN A 197 0.23 7.04 -4.73
CA GLN A 197 0.73 6.12 -5.74
C GLN A 197 2.28 6.15 -5.85
N ARG A 198 2.86 4.96 -5.97
CA ARG A 198 4.26 4.74 -6.41
C ARG A 198 4.28 3.61 -7.44
N GLN A 199 4.95 2.49 -7.16
CA GLN A 199 4.81 1.30 -8.01
C GLN A 199 3.36 0.81 -7.99
N LEU A 200 2.83 0.56 -6.78
CA LEU A 200 1.39 0.47 -6.52
C LEU A 200 1.03 1.55 -5.51
N SER A 201 1.44 1.39 -4.25
CA SER A 201 1.21 2.38 -3.19
C SER A 201 2.46 2.66 -2.36
N LYS A 202 2.54 3.86 -1.77
CA LYS A 202 3.39 4.12 -0.59
C LYS A 202 2.79 3.43 0.63
N PRO A 203 3.61 2.99 1.61
CA PRO A 203 3.05 2.63 2.90
C PRO A 203 2.43 3.87 3.52
N ALA A 204 1.17 3.78 3.94
CA ALA A 204 0.48 4.90 4.58
C ALA A 204 -0.34 4.42 5.78
N THR A 205 -0.50 5.30 6.76
CA THR A 205 -1.27 5.06 7.98
C THR A 205 -2.04 6.32 8.31
N TYR A 206 -3.35 6.18 8.42
CA TYR A 206 -4.25 7.26 8.78
C TYR A 206 -5.01 6.85 10.04
N ILE A 207 -5.27 7.82 10.91
CA ILE A 207 -6.19 7.64 12.04
C ILE A 207 -7.32 8.63 11.86
N LEU A 208 -8.54 8.11 11.80
CA LEU A 208 -9.76 8.90 11.68
C LEU A 208 -10.53 8.82 13.00
N ASP A 209 -11.18 9.92 13.38
CA ASP A 209 -12.15 9.91 14.47
C ASP A 209 -13.50 9.30 14.00
N PRO A 210 -14.47 9.07 14.92
CA PRO A 210 -15.75 8.47 14.54
C PRO A 210 -16.56 9.31 13.53
N GLN A 211 -16.27 10.61 13.42
CA GLN A 211 -16.90 11.50 12.44
C GLN A 211 -16.24 11.39 11.06
N GLY A 212 -15.16 10.63 10.93
CA GLY A 212 -14.41 10.45 9.70
C GLY A 212 -13.39 11.56 9.44
N GLN A 213 -13.09 12.43 10.41
CA GLN A 213 -12.04 13.43 10.27
C GLN A 213 -10.69 12.79 10.49
N ILE A 214 -9.70 13.14 9.67
CA ILE A 214 -8.35 12.62 9.82
C ILE A 214 -7.68 13.35 10.98
N ARG A 215 -7.20 12.60 11.96
CA ARG A 215 -6.52 13.11 13.15
C ARG A 215 -5.01 12.83 13.12
N PHE A 216 -4.61 11.84 12.32
CA PHE A 216 -3.22 11.56 12.02
C PHE A 216 -3.08 11.07 10.59
N ALA A 217 -2.09 11.59 9.86
CA ALA A 217 -1.81 11.21 8.47
C ALA A 217 -0.31 11.00 8.25
N TYR A 218 0.08 9.75 8.01
CA TYR A 218 1.47 9.37 7.75
C TYR A 218 1.62 8.65 6.42
N VAL A 219 2.40 9.24 5.52
CA VAL A 219 2.74 8.68 4.21
C VAL A 219 4.24 8.48 4.15
N GLY A 220 4.67 7.22 4.06
CA GLY A 220 6.07 6.85 4.06
C GLY A 220 6.82 7.27 2.80
N SER A 221 8.05 7.72 2.99
CA SER A 221 8.98 8.12 1.91
C SER A 221 9.78 6.95 1.34
N THR A 222 9.96 5.87 2.11
CA THR A 222 10.70 4.66 1.73
C THR A 222 9.90 3.39 2.01
N LEU A 223 10.47 2.23 1.65
CA LEU A 223 9.85 0.92 1.91
C LEU A 223 9.67 0.64 3.41
N ALA A 224 10.61 1.07 4.25
CA ALA A 224 10.60 0.82 5.69
C ALA A 224 9.91 1.95 6.48
N ASP A 225 9.71 3.11 5.87
CA ASP A 225 9.22 4.31 6.53
C ASP A 225 7.74 4.22 6.90
N ARG A 226 7.47 3.90 8.16
CA ARG A 226 6.11 3.78 8.70
C ARG A 226 6.10 3.91 10.23
N PRO A 227 4.96 4.30 10.83
CA PRO A 227 4.78 4.28 12.27
C PRO A 227 4.85 2.86 12.84
N SER A 228 5.36 2.72 14.06
CA SER A 228 5.25 1.50 14.84
C SER A 228 3.86 1.37 15.49
N ILE A 229 3.58 0.20 16.09
CA ILE A 229 2.37 0.00 16.92
C ILE A 229 2.32 1.01 18.05
N LYS A 230 3.44 1.21 18.75
CA LYS A 230 3.56 2.19 19.82
C LYS A 230 3.16 3.59 19.36
N ALA A 231 3.71 4.05 18.22
CA ALA A 231 3.37 5.36 17.68
C ALA A 231 1.86 5.50 17.37
N MET A 232 1.26 4.47 16.77
CA MET A 232 -0.19 4.47 16.48
C MET A 232 -1.03 4.55 17.75
N LEU A 233 -0.68 3.78 18.79
CA LEU A 233 -1.38 3.78 20.07
C LEU A 233 -1.23 5.12 20.80
N GLU A 234 -0.04 5.74 20.78
CA GLU A 234 0.18 7.07 21.38
C GLU A 234 -0.65 8.15 20.69
N GLN A 235 -0.82 8.10 19.36
CA GLN A 235 -1.68 9.03 18.63
C GLN A 235 -3.16 8.82 18.99
N LEU A 236 -3.59 7.58 19.22
CA LEU A 236 -4.94 7.28 19.72
C LEU A 236 -5.15 7.76 21.15
N ASP A 237 -4.14 7.64 22.01
CA ASP A 237 -4.20 8.12 23.39
C ASP A 237 -4.31 9.65 23.45
N LYS A 238 -3.54 10.37 22.62
CA LYS A 238 -3.70 11.82 22.42
C LYS A 238 -5.12 12.15 21.96
N LEU A 239 -5.61 11.50 20.90
CA LEU A 239 -6.96 11.72 20.35
C LEU A 239 -8.07 11.49 21.38
N ASN A 240 -7.97 10.44 22.20
CA ASN A 240 -8.97 10.12 23.21
C ASN A 240 -8.89 11.06 24.43
N SER A 241 -7.72 11.62 24.73
CA SER A 241 -7.55 12.62 25.80
C SER A 241 -8.12 14.00 25.41
N ASP A 242 -8.12 14.33 24.12
CA ASP A 242 -8.68 15.58 23.60
C ASP A 242 -10.21 15.58 23.46
N LYS A 243 -10.86 14.42 23.65
CA LYS A 243 -12.33 14.34 23.63
C LYS A 243 -12.87 15.04 24.88
N PRO A 244 -13.74 16.07 24.75
CA PRO A 244 -14.40 16.63 25.92
C PRO A 244 -15.14 15.51 26.64
N ALA A 245 -14.97 15.42 27.97
CA ALA A 245 -15.64 14.42 28.79
C ALA A 245 -17.13 14.42 28.43
N THR A 246 -17.62 13.31 27.88
CA THR A 246 -19.03 13.14 27.62
C THR A 246 -19.75 13.35 28.95
N GLU A 247 -20.63 14.35 29.02
CA GLU A 247 -21.52 14.56 30.15
C GLU A 247 -22.35 13.28 30.34
N ASP A 248 -21.89 12.42 31.25
CA ASP A 248 -22.68 11.35 31.84
C ASP A 248 -23.75 12.04 32.68
N LYS A 249 -24.83 12.47 32.03
CA LYS A 249 -26.01 12.95 32.72
C LYS A 249 -26.82 11.72 33.14
N PRO A 250 -26.92 11.41 34.44
CA PRO A 250 -27.74 10.29 34.88
C PRO A 250 -29.19 10.59 34.51
N SER A 251 -29.81 9.67 33.76
CA SER A 251 -31.25 9.66 33.54
C SER A 251 -31.94 9.52 34.91
N LYS A 252 -32.69 10.55 35.29
CA LYS A 252 -33.62 10.52 36.42
C LYS A 252 -34.76 9.54 36.16
#